data_AF-A0A7L4QNM2-F1
#
_entry.id   AF-A0A7L4QNM2-F1
#
_cell.length_a   1.000
_cell.length_b   1.000
_cell.length_c   1.000
_cell.angle_alpha   90.00
_cell.angle_beta   90.00
_cell.angle_gamma   90.00
#
_symmetry.space_group_name_H-M   'P 1'
#
loop_
_entity.id
_entity.type
_entity.pdbx_description
1 polymer ?
#
loop_
_entity_poly.entity_id
_entity_poly.type
_entity_poly.pdbx_seq_one_letter_code
_entity_poly.pdbx_strand_id
1 'polypeptide(L)'
;NKLSDFRFIRSLPIGSAIIGDKEESTSRAFLISVRPRISQHEGRERQPMLEIDPELMKTNVKNLILEKYRQKRPLAEMEEVVNIANQEYKLKFSFEDIIEELRLDGEFDAKEEVKPKSLPKPVVLDIPMIDEEEDSLEEVELFEEYEAQEIGEAKFKGIRIAPIISAEISYDEMKEIASKNKKKISFRSEEIKGIYPIYYPLTMVFFDYMPKKGSYKSMSCFFDGITGELLIWDGKISRTVGFSEIYKLKPDDKWFLDYLIDRENPTLSDIKKETGLTPRKTHSLISSLESKGLIEYKQDGGNLSVRPKIKFKLVRGFEDKKLKKLNLSLNSKEISGKVIDSLISKNDVSKGIESLGNAKIWRTEEVYLPYWLVVYQNSKGKERREVFDAFRGKKDEHIRDIVLLRL
;
A
#
# COMPACT_ATOMS: atom_id res chain seq x y z
N ASN A 1 -12.60 42.51 11.34
CA ASN A 1 -12.97 42.65 12.76
C ASN A 1 -14.37 42.13 13.10
N LYS A 2 -14.74 40.91 12.70
CA LYS A 2 -15.97 40.26 13.19
C LYS A 2 -15.73 39.51 14.52
N LEU A 3 -14.52 39.02 14.73
CA LEU A 3 -14.13 38.29 15.95
C LEU A 3 -14.02 39.17 17.21
N SER A 4 -13.93 40.49 17.05
CA SER A 4 -13.97 41.45 18.15
C SER A 4 -15.39 41.81 18.61
N ASP A 5 -16.43 41.39 17.87
CA ASP A 5 -17.82 41.63 18.24
C ASP A 5 -18.37 40.43 19.04
N PHE A 6 -18.73 40.67 20.30
CA PHE A 6 -19.27 39.64 21.18
C PHE A 6 -20.58 39.04 20.65
N ARG A 7 -21.36 39.79 19.86
CA ARG A 7 -22.60 39.31 19.25
C ARG A 7 -22.32 38.24 18.19
N PHE A 8 -21.22 38.40 17.45
CA PHE A 8 -20.78 37.40 16.47
C PHE A 8 -20.38 36.10 17.17
N ILE A 9 -19.58 36.15 18.24
CA ILE A 9 -19.17 34.96 19.00
C ILE A 9 -20.38 34.20 19.55
N ARG A 10 -21.37 34.91 20.09
CA ARG A 10 -22.61 34.30 20.60
C ARG A 10 -23.53 33.72 19.53
N SER A 11 -23.40 34.19 18.28
CA SER A 11 -24.18 33.67 17.15
C SER A 11 -23.61 32.38 16.54
N LEU A 12 -22.43 31.93 16.99
CA LEU A 12 -21.79 30.73 16.46
C LEU A 12 -22.57 29.47 16.87
N PRO A 13 -22.77 28.52 15.95
CA PRO A 13 -23.46 27.27 16.26
C PRO A 13 -22.67 26.42 17.25
N ILE A 14 -23.39 25.63 18.06
CA ILE A 14 -22.81 24.67 19.01
C ILE A 14 -21.82 23.76 18.27
N GLY A 15 -20.61 23.64 18.81
CA GLY A 15 -19.51 22.90 18.18
C GLY A 15 -18.59 23.77 17.32
N SER A 16 -18.78 25.09 17.24
CA SER A 16 -17.81 25.95 16.54
C SER A 16 -16.59 26.24 17.42
N ALA A 17 -15.38 26.07 16.87
CA ALA A 17 -14.12 26.48 17.48
C ALA A 17 -13.50 27.64 16.67
N ILE A 18 -12.96 28.63 17.38
CA ILE A 18 -12.17 29.71 16.80
C ILE A 18 -10.70 29.36 17.03
N ILE A 19 -9.91 29.21 15.96
CA ILE A 19 -8.50 28.89 16.05
C ILE A 19 -7.70 30.08 15.52
N GLY A 20 -6.85 30.66 16.37
CA GLY A 20 -5.86 31.65 15.96
C GLY A 20 -4.64 30.96 15.39
N ASP A 21 -4.08 31.51 14.32
CA ASP A 21 -2.74 31.16 13.88
C ASP A 21 -1.73 31.63 14.93
N LYS A 22 -0.75 30.79 15.28
CA LYS A 22 0.22 31.06 16.37
C LYS A 22 1.50 31.71 15.84
N GLU A 23 1.66 31.82 14.52
CA GLU A 23 2.76 32.58 13.93
C GLU A 23 2.59 34.08 14.21
N GLU A 24 3.59 34.72 14.83
CA GLU A 24 3.56 36.16 15.17
C GLU A 24 3.32 37.08 13.95
N SER A 25 3.51 36.56 12.73
CA SER A 25 3.36 37.30 11.48
C SER A 25 1.93 37.35 10.92
N THR A 26 1.00 36.52 11.42
CA THR A 26 -0.36 36.42 10.88
C THR A 26 -1.44 36.70 11.94
N SER A 27 -2.21 37.77 11.76
CA SER A 27 -3.42 38.07 12.55
C SER A 27 -4.66 37.33 12.01
N ARG A 28 -4.46 36.08 11.58
CA ARG A 28 -5.50 35.24 10.98
C ARG A 28 -6.14 34.35 12.04
N ALA A 29 -7.45 34.22 11.94
CA ALA A 29 -8.20 33.28 12.75
C ALA A 29 -9.22 32.55 11.88
N PHE A 30 -9.37 31.26 12.14
CA PHE A 30 -10.20 30.34 11.39
C PHE A 30 -11.39 29.93 12.26
N LEU A 31 -12.54 29.74 11.62
CA LEU A 31 -13.70 29.12 12.23
C LEU A 31 -13.74 27.65 11.81
N ILE A 32 -13.71 26.73 12.76
CA ILE A 32 -13.82 25.30 12.52
C ILE A 32 -15.13 24.80 13.12
N SER A 33 -15.88 24.02 12.37
CA SER A 33 -17.03 23.29 12.90
C SER A 33 -16.56 21.94 13.42
N VAL A 34 -16.63 21.76 14.72
CA VAL A 34 -16.36 20.52 15.46
C VAL A 34 -17.71 19.91 15.81
N ARG A 35 -17.94 18.64 15.47
CA ARG A 35 -19.12 17.93 15.95
C ARG A 35 -18.80 17.36 17.34
N PRO A 36 -19.33 17.91 18.44
CA PRO A 36 -19.01 17.40 19.77
C PRO A 36 -19.57 15.98 19.88
N ARG A 37 -18.73 15.00 20.21
CA ARG A 37 -19.22 13.71 20.69
C ARG A 37 -19.48 13.88 22.18
N ILE A 38 -20.74 13.85 22.59
CA ILE A 38 -21.08 13.74 24.02
C ILE A 38 -20.69 12.32 24.44
N SER A 39 -19.48 12.17 24.97
CA SER A 39 -19.01 10.93 25.58
C SER A 39 -19.60 10.83 26.97
N GLN A 40 -20.28 9.73 27.29
CA GLN A 40 -20.72 9.42 28.67
C GLN A 40 -19.54 9.14 29.62
N HIS A 41 -18.31 9.08 29.11
CA HIS A 41 -17.10 8.78 29.88
C HIS A 41 -16.23 10.01 30.15
N GLU A 42 -16.51 11.16 29.53
CA GLU A 42 -15.72 12.37 29.75
C GLU A 42 -15.96 12.91 31.18
N GLY A 43 -14.97 12.69 32.04
CA GLY A 43 -14.98 13.10 33.45
C GLY A 43 -14.87 11.96 34.47
N ARG A 44 -14.87 10.68 34.05
CA ARG A 44 -14.70 9.54 34.97
C ARG A 44 -13.37 8.81 34.88
N GLU A 45 -12.65 8.94 33.78
CA GLU A 45 -11.32 8.33 33.64
C GLU A 45 -10.26 9.41 33.87
N ARG A 46 -9.50 9.28 34.96
CA ARG A 46 -8.24 10.02 35.12
C ARG A 46 -7.40 9.73 33.87
N GLN A 47 -6.87 10.77 33.23
CA GLN A 47 -5.84 10.59 32.21
C GLN A 47 -4.77 9.65 32.78
N PRO A 48 -4.41 8.55 32.10
CA PRO A 48 -3.33 7.71 32.55
C PRO A 48 -2.10 8.60 32.65
N MET A 49 -1.50 8.67 33.85
CA MET A 49 -0.19 9.26 34.00
C MET A 49 0.75 8.37 33.19
N LEU A 50 1.12 8.83 31.98
CA LEU A 50 2.17 8.20 31.20
C LEU A 50 3.44 8.32 32.05
N GLU A 51 3.93 7.20 32.57
CA GLU A 51 5.27 7.11 33.11
C GLU A 51 6.22 7.25 31.91
N ILE A 52 6.84 8.42 31.82
CA ILE A 52 7.78 8.73 30.74
C ILE A 52 9.14 8.21 31.17
N ASP A 53 9.70 7.31 30.37
CA ASP A 53 11.09 6.88 30.50
C ASP A 53 12.03 8.05 30.16
N PRO A 54 12.79 8.58 31.14
CA PRO A 54 13.70 9.70 30.91
C PRO A 54 14.78 9.41 29.88
N GLU A 55 15.26 8.17 29.78
CA GLU A 55 16.34 7.80 28.84
C GLU A 55 15.85 7.79 27.38
N LEU A 56 14.64 7.23 27.18
CA LEU A 56 13.99 7.25 25.88
C LEU A 56 13.69 8.69 25.44
N MET A 57 13.23 9.53 26.37
CA MET A 57 12.95 10.93 26.07
C MET A 57 14.23 11.72 25.75
N LYS A 58 15.33 11.48 26.47
CA LYS A 58 16.64 12.07 26.18
C LYS A 58 17.12 11.72 24.76
N THR A 59 16.94 10.45 24.36
CA THR A 59 17.26 9.98 23.00
C THR A 59 16.42 10.67 21.93
N ASN A 60 15.13 10.85 22.18
CA ASN A 60 14.24 11.57 21.25
C ASN A 60 14.61 13.05 21.11
N VAL A 61 14.99 13.71 22.22
CA VAL A 61 15.46 15.10 22.23
C VAL A 61 16.77 15.24 21.44
N LYS A 62 17.72 14.31 21.61
CA LYS A 62 18.96 14.24 20.81
C LYS A 62 18.68 14.18 19.31
N ASN A 63 17.80 13.27 18.88
CA ASN A 63 17.42 13.11 17.48
C ASN A 63 16.81 14.39 16.89
N LEU A 64 15.96 15.07 17.67
CA LEU A 64 15.32 16.31 17.24
C LEU A 64 16.32 17.47 17.13
N ILE A 65 17.32 17.54 18.02
CA ILE A 65 18.42 18.50 17.94
C ILE A 65 19.26 18.24 16.69
N LEU A 66 19.62 16.99 16.40
CA LEU A 66 20.35 16.62 15.19
C LEU A 66 19.59 16.94 13.91
N GLU A 67 18.28 16.72 13.88
CA GLU A 67 17.43 17.09 12.74
C GLU A 67 17.46 18.61 12.51
N LYS A 68 17.27 19.41 13.57
CA LYS A 68 17.36 20.88 13.49
C LYS A 68 18.77 21.35 13.09
N TYR A 69 19.81 20.67 13.57
CA TYR A 69 21.21 20.97 13.22
C TYR A 69 21.51 20.68 11.74
N ARG A 70 21.05 19.55 11.20
CA ARG A 70 21.13 19.24 9.76
C ARG A 70 20.40 20.27 8.90
N GLN A 71 19.34 20.89 9.42
CA GLN A 71 18.61 21.99 8.79
C GLN A 71 19.31 23.36 8.94
N LYS A 72 20.49 23.44 9.57
CA LYS A 72 21.25 24.67 9.85
C LYS A 72 20.46 25.73 10.62
N ARG A 73 19.56 25.30 11.52
CA ARG A 73 18.81 26.22 12.39
C ARG A 73 19.72 26.83 13.47
N PRO A 74 19.37 28.00 14.01
CA PRO A 74 20.11 28.61 15.12
C PRO A 74 20.12 27.71 16.38
N LEU A 75 21.21 27.77 17.15
CA LEU A 75 21.35 27.01 18.41
C LEU A 75 20.27 27.36 19.44
N ALA A 76 19.79 28.61 19.46
CA ALA A 76 18.69 29.04 20.33
C ALA A 76 17.39 28.24 20.11
N GLU A 77 17.07 27.88 18.86
CA GLU A 77 15.89 27.05 18.54
C GLU A 77 16.05 25.58 18.97
N MET A 78 17.28 25.12 19.21
CA MET A 78 17.58 23.78 19.71
C MET A 78 17.53 23.74 21.23
N GLU A 79 17.97 24.80 21.89
CA GLU A 79 17.84 24.99 23.33
C GLU A 79 16.36 25.04 23.75
N GLU A 80 15.52 25.70 22.96
CA GLU A 80 14.06 25.70 23.16
C GLU A 80 13.45 24.29 23.18
N VAL A 81 13.98 23.35 22.40
CA VAL A 81 13.50 21.95 22.40
C VAL A 81 13.70 21.30 23.76
N VAL A 82 14.87 21.52 24.37
CA VAL A 82 15.19 20.98 25.70
C VAL A 82 14.31 21.65 26.76
N ASN A 83 14.10 22.96 26.65
CA ASN A 83 13.24 23.70 27.57
C ASN A 83 11.78 23.22 27.52
N ILE A 84 11.23 22.98 26.33
CA ILE A 84 9.87 22.45 26.16
C ILE A 84 9.77 21.04 26.77
N ALA A 85 10.73 20.16 26.46
CA ALA A 85 10.74 18.79 27.00
C ALA A 85 10.83 18.77 28.54
N ASN A 86 11.63 19.64 29.13
CA ASN A 86 11.75 19.78 30.59
C ASN A 86 10.45 20.32 31.22
N GLN A 87 9.80 21.29 30.59
CA GLN A 87 8.54 21.87 31.10
C GLN A 87 7.36 20.90 30.99
N GLU A 88 7.21 20.24 29.85
CA GLU A 88 6.05 19.39 29.55
C GLU A 88 6.11 18.06 30.30
N TYR A 89 7.30 17.52 30.48
CA TYR A 89 7.51 16.18 31.06
C TYR A 89 8.18 16.20 32.43
N LYS A 90 8.39 17.39 33.02
CA LYS A 90 9.06 17.61 34.32
C LYS A 90 10.45 16.96 34.39
N LEU A 91 11.17 16.97 33.28
CA LEU A 91 12.53 16.44 33.16
C LEU A 91 13.56 17.53 33.50
N LYS A 92 14.81 17.12 33.73
CA LYS A 92 15.93 18.00 34.11
C LYS A 92 17.13 17.80 33.19
N PHE A 93 16.92 17.86 31.88
CA PHE A 93 18.00 17.77 30.92
C PHE A 93 18.70 19.12 30.78
N SER A 94 20.04 19.11 30.75
CA SER A 94 20.83 20.28 30.36
C SER A 94 21.04 20.25 28.85
N PHE A 95 20.87 21.40 28.20
CA PHE A 95 21.18 21.53 26.77
C PHE A 95 22.68 21.31 26.51
N GLU A 96 23.53 21.80 27.41
CA GLU A 96 24.99 21.67 27.33
C GLU A 96 25.41 20.19 27.37
N ASP A 97 24.86 19.42 28.32
CA ASP A 97 25.15 17.98 28.46
C ASP A 97 24.73 17.19 27.20
N ILE A 98 23.58 17.53 26.61
CA ILE A 98 23.10 16.87 25.39
C ILE A 98 24.02 17.15 24.20
N ILE A 99 24.49 18.39 24.06
CA ILE A 99 25.40 18.77 22.98
C ILE A 99 26.79 18.14 23.17
N GLU A 100 27.30 18.06 24.40
CA GLU A 100 28.55 17.36 24.68
C GLU A 100 28.46 15.86 24.35
N GLU A 101 27.35 15.21 24.70
CA GLU A 101 27.12 13.81 24.30
C GLU A 101 27.07 13.65 22.78
N LEU A 102 26.37 14.54 22.07
CA LEU A 102 26.33 14.50 20.59
C LEU A 102 27.68 14.78 19.92
N ARG A 103 28.56 15.57 20.57
CA ARG A 103 29.95 15.78 20.13
C ARG A 103 30.82 14.56 20.37
N LEU A 104 30.67 13.91 21.52
CA LEU A 104 31.36 12.65 21.84
C LEU A 104 30.95 11.53 20.87
N ASP A 105 29.67 11.51 20.47
CA ASP A 105 29.12 10.57 19.49
C ASP A 105 29.57 10.90 18.04
N GLY A 106 30.26 12.02 17.81
CA GLY A 106 30.77 12.44 16.50
C GLY A 106 29.69 12.97 15.55
N GLU A 107 28.48 13.22 16.05
CA GLU A 107 27.32 13.62 15.26
C GLU A 107 27.11 15.15 15.21
N PHE A 108 27.92 15.89 15.97
CA PHE A 108 27.89 17.35 16.11
C PHE A 108 29.31 17.93 15.91
N ASP A 109 29.44 19.01 15.13
CA ASP A 109 30.72 19.64 14.73
C ASP A 109 31.67 18.84 13.78
N ALA A 110 31.16 18.25 12.69
CA ALA A 110 32.02 17.80 11.59
C ALA A 110 32.62 19.00 10.82
N LYS A 111 33.95 19.19 10.92
CA LYS A 111 34.71 20.18 10.14
C LYS A 111 34.49 19.98 8.63
N GLU A 112 34.26 21.08 7.92
CA GLU A 112 34.08 21.12 6.46
C GLU A 112 35.26 20.46 5.73
N GLU A 113 35.02 19.32 5.06
CA GLU A 113 35.93 18.84 4.02
C GLU A 113 35.63 19.55 2.70
N VAL A 114 36.70 20.16 2.19
CA VAL A 114 36.81 20.92 0.95
C VAL A 114 36.37 20.06 -0.25
N LYS A 115 35.38 20.54 -1.00
CA LYS A 115 34.98 19.95 -2.30
C LYS A 115 36.17 19.93 -3.27
N PRO A 116 36.57 18.78 -3.84
CA PRO A 116 37.38 18.78 -5.05
C PRO A 116 36.51 19.17 -6.26
N LYS A 117 37.13 19.96 -7.14
CA LYS A 117 36.57 20.59 -8.34
C LYS A 117 35.87 19.61 -9.28
N SER A 118 34.79 20.09 -9.90
CA SER A 118 34.09 19.47 -11.03
C SER A 118 35.04 19.18 -12.20
N LEU A 119 35.07 17.93 -12.66
CA LEU A 119 35.60 17.58 -13.98
C LEU A 119 34.54 17.90 -15.05
N PRO A 120 34.95 18.42 -16.23
CA PRO A 120 34.04 18.87 -17.27
C PRO A 120 33.34 17.70 -17.98
N LYS A 121 32.10 17.95 -18.43
CA LYS A 121 31.30 17.01 -19.23
C LYS A 121 32.04 16.61 -20.52
N PRO A 122 32.02 15.33 -20.94
CA PRO A 122 32.49 14.95 -22.26
C PRO A 122 31.58 15.55 -23.34
N VAL A 123 32.26 16.08 -24.36
CA VAL A 123 31.71 16.65 -25.58
C VAL A 123 30.94 15.59 -26.37
N VAL A 124 29.78 15.98 -26.88
CA VAL A 124 28.97 15.22 -27.84
C VAL A 124 29.75 15.09 -29.14
N LEU A 125 29.97 13.86 -29.59
CA LEU A 125 30.41 13.54 -30.95
C LEU A 125 29.23 12.87 -31.67
N ASP A 126 28.61 13.61 -32.58
CA ASP A 126 27.78 13.06 -33.65
C ASP A 126 28.69 12.36 -34.67
N ILE A 127 28.29 11.18 -35.16
CA ILE A 127 28.59 10.57 -36.48
C ILE A 127 27.71 9.30 -36.63
N PRO A 128 27.32 8.92 -37.86
CA PRO A 128 25.95 8.50 -38.21
C PRO A 128 25.74 6.98 -38.35
N MET A 129 24.46 6.61 -38.53
CA MET A 129 23.97 5.29 -38.93
C MET A 129 24.61 4.77 -40.22
N ILE A 130 24.89 3.47 -40.29
CA ILE A 130 24.73 2.57 -41.46
C ILE A 130 24.59 1.12 -40.93
N ASP A 131 23.69 0.38 -41.58
CA ASP A 131 23.33 -1.03 -41.40
C ASP A 131 24.43 -2.01 -41.87
N GLU A 132 24.38 -3.25 -41.35
CA GLU A 132 24.44 -4.55 -42.07
C GLU A 132 25.08 -5.69 -41.24
N GLU A 133 24.23 -6.69 -40.96
CA GLU A 133 24.36 -8.16 -41.06
C GLU A 133 25.56 -8.99 -40.52
N GLU A 134 25.12 -10.18 -40.04
CA GLU A 134 25.74 -11.52 -40.01
C GLU A 134 26.61 -12.00 -38.83
N ASP A 135 26.02 -12.99 -38.13
CA ASP A 135 26.55 -14.29 -37.71
C ASP A 135 27.91 -14.40 -37.00
N SER A 136 27.88 -14.88 -35.76
CA SER A 136 28.57 -16.13 -35.38
C SER A 136 28.18 -16.61 -33.97
N LEU A 137 28.11 -17.93 -33.88
CA LEU A 137 27.58 -18.79 -32.83
C LEU A 137 28.55 -18.98 -31.63
N GLU A 138 28.04 -19.76 -30.64
CA GLU A 138 28.74 -20.50 -29.57
C GLU A 138 29.00 -19.69 -28.28
N GLU A 139 28.71 -20.15 -27.06
CA GLU A 139 28.42 -21.48 -26.51
C GLU A 139 27.69 -21.32 -25.14
N VAL A 140 26.71 -22.19 -24.89
CA VAL A 140 26.39 -22.94 -23.65
C VAL A 140 26.56 -22.26 -22.27
N GLU A 141 25.46 -22.16 -21.51
CA GLU A 141 25.46 -22.67 -20.13
C GLU A 141 24.10 -23.30 -19.76
N LEU A 142 24.24 -24.49 -19.21
CA LEU A 142 23.25 -25.54 -18.95
C LEU A 142 22.38 -25.14 -17.74
N PHE A 143 21.06 -25.31 -17.83
CA PHE A 143 20.19 -25.22 -16.66
C PHE A 143 20.46 -26.39 -15.71
N GLU A 144 21.15 -26.13 -14.60
CA GLU A 144 21.29 -27.07 -13.49
C GLU A 144 19.94 -27.33 -12.81
N GLU A 145 19.77 -28.59 -12.44
CA GLU A 145 18.63 -29.18 -11.76
C GLU A 145 18.32 -28.47 -10.44
N TYR A 146 17.06 -28.06 -10.25
CA TYR A 146 16.56 -27.64 -8.94
C TYR A 146 16.47 -28.85 -8.00
N GLU A 147 17.49 -29.02 -7.15
CA GLU A 147 17.37 -29.85 -5.95
C GLU A 147 16.26 -29.30 -5.04
N ALA A 148 15.42 -30.22 -4.58
CA ALA A 148 14.34 -29.94 -3.64
C ALA A 148 14.93 -29.51 -2.29
N GLN A 149 14.93 -28.20 -2.02
CA GLN A 149 15.16 -27.70 -0.67
C GLN A 149 14.03 -28.14 0.25
N GLU A 150 14.40 -28.94 1.25
CA GLU A 150 13.59 -29.21 2.43
C GLU A 150 13.16 -27.89 3.07
N ILE A 151 11.85 -27.75 3.31
CA ILE A 151 11.27 -26.61 3.98
C ILE A 151 11.78 -26.64 5.43
N GLY A 152 12.82 -25.87 5.70
CA GLY A 152 13.29 -25.60 7.06
C GLY A 152 12.13 -25.03 7.89
N GLU A 153 12.00 -25.52 9.12
CA GLU A 153 11.03 -25.04 10.09
C GLU A 153 11.16 -23.52 10.26
N ALA A 154 10.20 -22.78 9.69
CA ALA A 154 10.12 -21.35 9.88
C ALA A 154 9.92 -21.07 11.38
N LYS A 155 10.91 -20.43 12.01
CA LYS A 155 10.84 -19.96 13.39
C LYS A 155 9.53 -19.20 13.60
N PHE A 156 8.63 -19.78 14.41
CA PHE A 156 7.42 -19.13 14.86
C PHE A 156 7.79 -17.83 15.61
N LYS A 157 7.63 -16.68 14.96
CA LYS A 157 7.65 -15.39 15.65
C LYS A 157 6.43 -15.31 16.56
N GLY A 158 6.64 -14.81 17.77
CA GLY A 158 5.69 -14.83 18.87
C GLY A 158 4.31 -14.26 18.54
N ILE A 159 3.37 -14.64 19.40
CA ILE A 159 1.99 -14.18 19.49
C ILE A 159 1.85 -12.70 19.10
N ARG A 160 1.21 -12.43 17.96
CA ARG A 160 0.90 -11.07 17.48
C ARG A 160 -0.61 -10.87 17.50
N ILE A 161 -1.09 -9.93 18.29
CA ILE A 161 -2.49 -9.47 18.19
C ILE A 161 -2.56 -8.57 16.96
N ALA A 162 -3.42 -8.90 16.01
CA ALA A 162 -3.60 -8.10 14.80
C ALA A 162 -5.08 -8.05 14.38
N PRO A 163 -5.48 -7.04 13.58
CA PRO A 163 -6.81 -6.98 13.01
C PRO A 163 -6.97 -8.03 11.90
N ILE A 164 -7.93 -8.93 12.08
CA ILE A 164 -8.23 -10.01 11.15
C ILE A 164 -9.68 -9.87 10.70
N ILE A 165 -9.94 -10.07 9.41
CA ILE A 165 -11.30 -10.16 8.91
C ILE A 165 -11.95 -11.42 9.49
N SER A 166 -13.11 -11.29 10.10
CA SER A 166 -13.79 -12.39 10.79
C SER A 166 -14.01 -13.60 9.88
N ALA A 167 -13.36 -14.73 10.20
CA ALA A 167 -13.61 -16.01 9.55
C ALA A 167 -14.96 -16.59 9.99
N GLU A 168 -15.65 -17.26 9.07
CA GLU A 168 -16.91 -17.96 9.36
C GLU A 168 -16.69 -19.47 9.58
N ILE A 169 -15.57 -20.01 9.09
CA ILE A 169 -15.29 -21.46 9.14
C ILE A 169 -14.30 -21.79 10.25
N SER A 170 -14.75 -22.67 11.15
CA SER A 170 -13.95 -23.27 12.21
C SER A 170 -12.99 -24.35 11.68
N TYR A 171 -12.03 -24.75 12.52
CA TYR A 171 -11.09 -25.82 12.20
C TYR A 171 -11.81 -27.16 11.91
N ASP A 172 -12.84 -27.49 12.70
CA ASP A 172 -13.57 -28.75 12.56
C ASP A 172 -14.38 -28.79 11.26
N GLU A 173 -15.06 -27.69 10.92
CA GLU A 173 -15.74 -27.55 9.62
C GLU A 173 -14.74 -27.66 8.46
N MET A 174 -13.57 -27.03 8.58
CA MET A 174 -12.53 -27.14 7.57
C MET A 174 -12.01 -28.57 7.44
N LYS A 175 -11.91 -29.33 8.55
CA LYS A 175 -11.53 -30.74 8.53
C LYS A 175 -12.54 -31.60 7.78
N GLU A 176 -13.84 -31.32 7.90
CA GLU A 176 -14.88 -31.97 7.11
C GLU A 176 -14.77 -31.64 5.62
N ILE A 177 -14.58 -30.35 5.29
CA ILE A 177 -14.41 -29.90 3.91
C ILE A 177 -13.16 -30.55 3.29
N ALA A 178 -12.04 -30.58 4.02
CA ALA A 178 -10.81 -31.23 3.59
C ALA A 178 -11.04 -32.72 3.34
N SER A 179 -11.77 -33.41 4.22
CA SER A 179 -12.07 -34.83 4.08
C SER A 179 -12.88 -35.14 2.82
N LYS A 180 -13.84 -34.26 2.46
CA LYS A 180 -14.63 -34.36 1.22
C LYS A 180 -13.80 -34.09 -0.05
N ASN A 181 -12.67 -33.39 0.07
CA ASN A 181 -11.80 -33.01 -1.05
C ASN A 181 -10.59 -33.95 -1.28
N LYS A 182 -10.49 -35.05 -0.54
CA LYS A 182 -9.50 -36.11 -0.77
C LYS A 182 -9.71 -36.75 -2.14
N LYS A 183 -8.64 -36.91 -2.92
CA LYS A 183 -8.71 -37.72 -4.15
C LYS A 183 -8.70 -39.20 -3.78
N LYS A 184 -9.58 -39.96 -4.43
CA LYS A 184 -9.55 -41.43 -4.43
C LYS A 184 -8.83 -41.88 -5.69
N ILE A 185 -7.68 -42.55 -5.54
CA ILE A 185 -6.98 -43.18 -6.65
C ILE A 185 -6.92 -44.67 -6.31
N SER A 186 -7.70 -45.48 -7.05
CA SER A 186 -7.79 -46.95 -7.00
C SER A 186 -7.41 -47.59 -5.65
N PHE A 187 -8.42 -47.87 -4.81
CA PHE A 187 -8.35 -48.47 -3.47
C PHE A 187 -7.55 -47.73 -2.39
N ARG A 188 -6.87 -46.61 -2.70
CA ARG A 188 -6.19 -45.77 -1.70
C ARG A 188 -6.75 -44.35 -1.72
N SER A 189 -7.06 -43.83 -0.53
CA SER A 189 -7.44 -42.43 -0.36
C SER A 189 -6.22 -41.61 0.05
N GLU A 190 -6.13 -40.38 -0.42
CA GLU A 190 -5.20 -39.42 0.18
C GLU A 190 -5.50 -39.23 1.68
N GLU A 191 -4.45 -39.00 2.47
CA GLU A 191 -4.55 -38.63 3.87
C GLU A 191 -4.36 -37.13 4.02
N ILE A 192 -4.93 -36.55 5.09
CA ILE A 192 -4.72 -35.13 5.41
C ILE A 192 -3.52 -35.09 6.34
N LYS A 193 -2.39 -34.56 5.86
CA LYS A 193 -1.16 -34.39 6.64
C LYS A 193 -1.31 -33.24 7.64
N GLY A 194 -1.98 -32.16 7.24
CA GLY A 194 -2.20 -31.01 8.11
C GLY A 194 -3.18 -29.99 7.55
N ILE A 195 -3.74 -29.19 8.45
CA ILE A 195 -4.62 -28.05 8.16
C ILE A 195 -4.04 -26.87 8.93
N TYR A 196 -3.63 -25.82 8.22
CA TYR A 196 -2.90 -24.70 8.80
C TYR A 196 -3.63 -23.38 8.49
N PRO A 197 -3.84 -22.52 9.48
CA PRO A 197 -4.34 -21.17 9.24
C PRO A 197 -3.24 -20.32 8.59
N ILE A 198 -3.63 -19.58 7.55
CA ILE A 198 -2.79 -18.61 6.83
C ILE A 198 -3.45 -17.24 6.90
N TYR A 199 -2.63 -16.22 7.16
CA TYR A 199 -3.05 -14.83 7.26
C TYR A 199 -2.47 -14.05 6.09
N TYR A 200 -3.32 -13.79 5.11
CA TYR A 200 -2.97 -13.10 3.88
C TYR A 200 -3.05 -11.58 4.09
N PRO A 201 -2.00 -10.80 3.75
CA PRO A 201 -1.93 -9.39 4.07
C PRO A 201 -2.83 -8.56 3.16
N LEU A 202 -3.53 -7.61 3.77
CA LEU A 202 -4.25 -6.54 3.10
C LEU A 202 -3.82 -5.20 3.72
N THR A 203 -3.89 -4.13 2.93
CA THR A 203 -3.76 -2.77 3.46
C THR A 203 -5.12 -2.10 3.45
N MET A 204 -5.68 -1.83 4.63
CA MET A 204 -6.86 -0.99 4.79
C MET A 204 -6.44 0.47 4.77
N VAL A 205 -7.10 1.26 3.93
CA VAL A 205 -6.78 2.67 3.72
C VAL A 205 -7.99 3.50 4.11
N PHE A 206 -7.77 4.47 4.98
CA PHE A 206 -8.78 5.42 5.38
C PHE A 206 -8.46 6.79 4.79
N PHE A 207 -9.46 7.38 4.14
CA PHE A 207 -9.28 8.62 3.39
C PHE A 207 -10.56 9.45 3.36
N ASP A 208 -10.38 10.75 3.13
CA ASP A 208 -11.48 11.67 2.85
C ASP A 208 -11.56 11.93 1.35
N TYR A 209 -12.63 11.47 0.73
CA TYR A 209 -12.92 11.68 -0.68
C TYR A 209 -13.61 13.03 -0.89
N MET A 210 -13.09 13.82 -1.83
CA MET A 210 -13.57 15.15 -2.19
C MET A 210 -14.20 15.09 -3.59
N PRO A 211 -15.51 14.78 -3.71
CA PRO A 211 -16.17 14.71 -5.01
C PRO A 211 -16.21 16.09 -5.68
N LYS A 212 -16.25 16.12 -7.03
CA LYS A 212 -16.41 17.37 -7.80
C LYS A 212 -17.69 18.13 -7.44
N LYS A 213 -18.73 17.42 -6.97
CA LYS A 213 -20.00 17.98 -6.51
C LYS A 213 -20.43 17.27 -5.22
N GLY A 214 -20.93 18.04 -4.25
CA GLY A 214 -21.42 17.51 -2.97
C GLY A 214 -20.43 17.67 -1.82
N SER A 215 -20.76 17.08 -0.67
CA SER A 215 -19.92 17.10 0.53
C SER A 215 -18.78 16.08 0.44
N TYR A 216 -17.69 16.34 1.17
CA TYR A 216 -16.65 15.34 1.38
C TYR A 216 -17.23 14.10 2.08
N LYS A 217 -16.62 12.93 1.85
CA LYS A 217 -17.03 11.64 2.41
C LYS A 217 -15.82 10.91 2.96
N SER A 218 -15.83 10.59 4.25
CA SER A 218 -14.83 9.68 4.83
C SER A 218 -15.15 8.25 4.43
N MET A 219 -14.18 7.57 3.84
CA MET A 219 -14.34 6.23 3.28
C MET A 219 -13.13 5.37 3.64
N SER A 220 -13.29 4.06 3.45
CA SER A 220 -12.19 3.11 3.51
C SER A 220 -12.23 2.13 2.35
N CYS A 221 -11.08 1.66 1.92
CA CYS A 221 -10.96 0.55 0.98
C CYS A 221 -9.81 -0.37 1.39
N PHE A 222 -9.73 -1.54 0.76
CA PHE A 222 -8.71 -2.54 1.05
C PHE A 222 -7.92 -2.82 -0.23
N PHE A 223 -6.61 -2.74 -0.12
CA PHE A 223 -5.67 -3.18 -1.14
C PHE A 223 -5.17 -4.58 -0.79
N ASP A 224 -5.03 -5.41 -1.80
CA ASP A 224 -4.34 -6.67 -1.69
C ASP A 224 -2.85 -6.42 -1.39
N GLY A 225 -2.36 -6.93 -0.27
CA GLY A 225 -1.00 -6.67 0.20
C GLY A 225 0.10 -7.24 -0.70
N ILE A 226 -0.23 -8.13 -1.64
CA ILE A 226 0.74 -8.78 -2.52
C ILE A 226 0.67 -8.21 -3.94
N THR A 227 -0.54 -8.11 -4.49
CA THR A 227 -0.76 -7.71 -5.89
C THR A 227 -1.01 -6.20 -6.03
N GLY A 228 -1.49 -5.53 -4.98
CA GLY A 228 -1.92 -4.14 -5.05
C GLY A 228 -3.25 -3.92 -5.77
N GLU A 229 -3.98 -4.98 -6.09
CA GLU A 229 -5.35 -4.91 -6.57
C GLU A 229 -6.30 -4.44 -5.45
N LEU A 230 -7.42 -3.81 -5.79
CA LEU A 230 -8.45 -3.45 -4.81
C LEU A 230 -9.34 -4.64 -4.51
N LEU A 231 -9.66 -4.83 -3.23
CA LEU A 231 -10.76 -5.71 -2.85
C LEU A 231 -12.09 -5.02 -3.16
N ILE A 232 -13.02 -5.80 -3.69
CA ILE A 232 -14.32 -5.35 -4.15
C ILE A 232 -15.38 -6.40 -3.84
N TRP A 233 -16.63 -5.95 -3.72
CA TRP A 233 -17.79 -6.82 -3.62
C TRP A 233 -18.47 -7.00 -4.97
N ASP A 234 -18.44 -8.22 -5.50
CA ASP A 234 -19.03 -8.60 -6.79
C ASP A 234 -19.88 -9.88 -6.64
N GLY A 235 -20.84 -9.83 -5.70
CA GLY A 235 -21.61 -10.99 -5.21
C GLY A 235 -20.84 -11.90 -4.23
N LYS A 236 -19.52 -11.77 -4.21
CA LYS A 236 -18.59 -12.30 -3.21
C LYS A 236 -17.42 -11.33 -3.06
N ILE A 237 -16.62 -11.50 -2.00
CA ILE A 237 -15.32 -10.86 -1.88
C ILE A 237 -14.48 -11.28 -3.08
N SER A 238 -13.95 -10.31 -3.80
CA SER A 238 -13.15 -10.48 -5.01
C SER A 238 -12.13 -9.35 -5.10
N ARG A 239 -11.28 -9.39 -6.12
CA ARG A 239 -10.28 -8.37 -6.41
C ARG A 239 -10.56 -7.75 -7.77
N THR A 240 -10.09 -6.53 -7.97
CA THR A 240 -9.92 -5.99 -9.32
C THR A 240 -8.90 -6.81 -10.09
N VAL A 241 -8.86 -6.62 -11.41
CA VAL A 241 -7.87 -7.22 -12.31
C VAL A 241 -7.29 -6.11 -13.16
N GLY A 242 -5.97 -5.89 -13.05
CA GLY A 242 -5.23 -4.88 -13.79
C GLY A 242 -5.26 -3.48 -13.16
N PHE A 243 -5.83 -3.32 -11.96
CA PHE A 243 -5.79 -2.03 -11.26
C PHE A 243 -4.37 -1.67 -10.84
N SER A 244 -3.59 -2.68 -10.43
CA SER A 244 -2.19 -2.54 -10.04
C SER A 244 -1.29 -2.05 -11.16
N GLU A 245 -1.61 -2.43 -12.40
CA GLU A 245 -0.92 -1.96 -13.59
C GLU A 245 -1.28 -0.50 -13.90
N ILE A 246 -2.55 -0.13 -13.76
CA ILE A 246 -3.06 1.19 -14.14
C ILE A 246 -2.49 2.32 -13.30
N TYR A 247 -2.43 2.20 -11.97
CA TYR A 247 -1.92 3.31 -11.13
C TYR A 247 -0.41 3.50 -11.23
N LYS A 248 0.32 2.56 -11.86
CA LYS A 248 1.75 2.67 -12.14
C LYS A 248 2.03 3.34 -13.48
N LEU A 249 1.02 3.49 -14.34
CA LEU A 249 1.17 4.12 -15.65
C LEU A 249 1.32 5.63 -15.57
N LYS A 250 1.97 6.19 -16.58
CA LYS A 250 1.97 7.64 -16.83
C LYS A 250 0.57 8.10 -17.22
N PRO A 251 0.20 9.37 -16.99
CA PRO A 251 -1.14 9.88 -17.31
C PRO A 251 -1.61 9.60 -18.75
N ASP A 252 -0.74 9.82 -19.73
CA ASP A 252 -1.06 9.56 -21.15
C ASP A 252 -1.27 8.06 -21.44
N ASP A 253 -0.39 7.20 -20.91
CA ASP A 253 -0.50 5.74 -21.06
C ASP A 253 -1.79 5.23 -20.42
N LYS A 254 -2.11 5.73 -19.22
CA LYS A 254 -3.34 5.39 -18.50
C LYS A 254 -4.57 5.80 -19.30
N TRP A 255 -4.62 7.06 -19.76
CA TRP A 255 -5.74 7.57 -20.54
C TRP A 255 -5.94 6.75 -21.83
N PHE A 256 -4.85 6.41 -22.51
CA PHE A 256 -4.92 5.62 -23.73
C PHE A 256 -5.36 4.17 -23.46
N LEU A 257 -4.89 3.55 -22.38
CA LEU A 257 -5.34 2.23 -21.97
C LEU A 257 -6.83 2.24 -21.57
N ASP A 258 -7.29 3.25 -20.82
CA ASP A 258 -8.71 3.43 -20.48
C ASP A 258 -9.57 3.54 -21.75
N TYR A 259 -9.09 4.26 -22.78
CA TYR A 259 -9.75 4.33 -24.09
C TYR A 259 -9.83 2.95 -24.77
N LEU A 260 -8.75 2.16 -24.77
CA LEU A 260 -8.72 0.82 -25.38
C LEU A 260 -9.64 -0.17 -24.64
N ILE A 261 -9.72 -0.07 -23.32
CA ILE A 261 -10.64 -0.85 -22.49
C ILE A 261 -12.10 -0.52 -22.83
N ASP A 262 -12.42 0.76 -23.03
CA ASP A 262 -13.79 1.21 -23.26
C ASP A 262 -14.27 0.99 -24.70
N ARG A 263 -13.40 1.08 -25.71
CA ARG A 263 -13.78 0.90 -27.12
C ARG A 263 -13.75 -0.53 -27.62
N GLU A 264 -13.01 -1.42 -26.96
CA GLU A 264 -12.85 -2.84 -27.29
C GLU A 264 -12.46 -3.11 -28.77
N ASN A 265 -11.15 -3.23 -29.04
CA ASN A 265 -10.53 -3.54 -30.35
C ASN A 265 -10.59 -2.42 -31.43
N PRO A 266 -10.30 -1.15 -31.13
CA PRO A 266 -10.24 -0.12 -32.17
C PRO A 266 -9.11 -0.36 -33.16
N THR A 267 -9.32 0.00 -34.44
CA THR A 267 -8.24 0.02 -35.44
C THR A 267 -7.37 1.27 -35.29
N LEU A 268 -6.18 1.28 -35.90
CA LEU A 268 -5.35 2.49 -35.96
C LEU A 268 -6.07 3.69 -36.58
N SER A 269 -6.96 3.45 -37.54
CA SER A 269 -7.79 4.49 -38.15
C SER A 269 -8.82 5.04 -37.16
N ASP A 270 -9.48 4.17 -36.40
CA ASP A 270 -10.47 4.56 -35.37
C ASP A 270 -9.79 5.37 -34.27
N ILE A 271 -8.64 4.89 -33.78
CA ILE A 271 -7.82 5.60 -32.79
C ILE A 271 -7.53 7.01 -33.29
N LYS A 272 -7.00 7.16 -34.50
CA LYS A 272 -6.66 8.48 -35.07
C LYS A 272 -7.89 9.40 -35.16
N LYS A 273 -9.03 8.87 -35.62
CA LYS A 273 -10.26 9.65 -35.81
C LYS A 273 -10.87 10.11 -34.49
N GLU A 274 -10.83 9.28 -33.46
CA GLU A 274 -11.54 9.53 -32.19
C GLU A 274 -10.70 10.25 -31.16
N THR A 275 -9.40 9.95 -31.13
CA THR A 275 -8.48 10.54 -30.15
C THR A 275 -7.81 11.81 -30.67
N GLY A 276 -7.76 12.01 -31.99
CA GLY A 276 -7.01 13.08 -32.63
C GLY A 276 -5.48 12.95 -32.48
N LEU A 277 -4.99 11.81 -32.01
CA LEU A 277 -3.55 11.58 -31.82
C LEU A 277 -2.81 11.51 -33.15
N THR A 278 -1.58 12.05 -33.16
CA THR A 278 -0.68 11.92 -34.31
C THR A 278 -0.19 10.47 -34.43
N PRO A 279 0.12 9.97 -35.64
CA PRO A 279 0.63 8.61 -35.84
C PRO A 279 1.84 8.29 -34.95
N ARG A 280 2.76 9.25 -34.79
CA ARG A 280 3.94 9.12 -33.93
C ARG A 280 3.57 8.96 -32.45
N LYS A 281 2.62 9.74 -31.94
CA LYS A 281 2.18 9.63 -30.54
C LYS A 281 1.41 8.33 -30.30
N THR A 282 0.54 7.94 -31.24
CA THR A 282 -0.17 6.66 -31.19
C THR A 282 0.82 5.50 -31.14
N HIS A 283 1.80 5.45 -32.05
CA HIS A 283 2.83 4.41 -32.04
C HIS A 283 3.59 4.39 -30.71
N SER A 284 4.02 5.55 -30.20
CA SER A 284 4.72 5.62 -28.91
C SER A 284 3.90 5.10 -27.73
N LEU A 285 2.60 5.37 -27.67
CA LEU A 285 1.72 4.89 -26.60
C LEU A 285 1.48 3.38 -26.72
N ILE A 286 1.26 2.90 -27.94
CA ILE A 286 1.11 1.47 -28.19
C ILE A 286 2.38 0.72 -27.79
N SER A 287 3.56 1.13 -28.27
CA SER A 287 4.84 0.48 -27.90
C SER A 287 5.08 0.50 -26.39
N SER A 288 4.74 1.61 -25.72
CA SER A 288 4.84 1.73 -24.25
C SER A 288 3.95 0.71 -23.53
N LEU A 289 2.68 0.58 -23.92
CA LEU A 289 1.74 -0.36 -23.29
C LEU A 289 2.02 -1.82 -23.66
N GLU A 290 2.48 -2.07 -24.88
CA GLU A 290 2.87 -3.40 -25.37
C GLU A 290 4.10 -3.92 -24.63
N SER A 291 5.13 -3.07 -24.44
CA SER A 291 6.33 -3.45 -23.68
C SER A 291 6.04 -3.82 -22.22
N LYS A 292 4.92 -3.31 -21.66
CA LYS A 292 4.40 -3.65 -20.33
C LYS A 292 3.46 -4.86 -20.35
N GLY A 293 3.24 -5.47 -21.51
CA GLY A 293 2.36 -6.62 -21.69
C GLY A 293 0.87 -6.35 -21.48
N LEU A 294 0.43 -5.09 -21.57
CA LEU A 294 -0.97 -4.70 -21.28
C LEU A 294 -1.89 -4.76 -22.49
N ILE A 295 -1.32 -4.70 -23.69
CA ILE A 295 -2.05 -4.73 -24.96
C ILE A 295 -1.41 -5.73 -25.93
N GLU A 296 -2.16 -6.08 -26.97
CA GLU A 296 -1.71 -6.91 -28.08
C GLU A 296 -2.31 -6.40 -29.41
N TYR A 297 -1.68 -6.79 -30.52
CA TYR A 297 -2.21 -6.55 -31.85
C TYR A 297 -3.02 -7.73 -32.35
N LYS A 298 -4.04 -7.44 -33.13
CA LYS A 298 -4.69 -8.41 -33.99
C LYS A 298 -4.80 -7.85 -35.40
N GLN A 299 -4.17 -8.54 -36.35
CA GLN A 299 -4.29 -8.24 -37.75
C GLN A 299 -5.43 -9.07 -38.34
N ASP A 300 -6.53 -8.42 -38.69
CA ASP A 300 -7.64 -9.03 -39.42
C ASP A 300 -7.62 -8.48 -40.85
N GLY A 301 -6.95 -9.20 -41.74
CA GLY A 301 -6.71 -8.77 -43.13
C GLY A 301 -5.72 -7.60 -43.23
N GLY A 302 -6.15 -6.49 -43.86
CA GLY A 302 -5.36 -5.27 -44.01
C GLY A 302 -5.44 -4.29 -42.84
N ASN A 303 -6.28 -4.57 -41.83
CA ASN A 303 -6.50 -3.67 -40.70
C ASN A 303 -5.81 -4.20 -39.42
N LEU A 304 -4.99 -3.35 -38.82
CA LEU A 304 -4.37 -3.61 -37.52
C LEU A 304 -5.25 -3.04 -36.40
N SER A 305 -5.75 -3.93 -35.54
CA SER A 305 -6.50 -3.58 -34.33
C SER A 305 -5.63 -3.74 -33.10
N VAL A 306 -5.86 -2.88 -32.11
CA VAL A 306 -5.13 -2.87 -30.84
C VAL A 306 -6.12 -3.17 -29.72
N ARG A 307 -5.79 -4.12 -28.84
CA ARG A 307 -6.70 -4.51 -27.77
C ARG A 307 -5.99 -4.80 -26.45
N PRO A 308 -6.67 -4.67 -25.30
CA PRO A 308 -6.16 -5.11 -24.02
C PRO A 308 -5.85 -6.62 -24.03
N LYS A 309 -4.70 -7.01 -23.48
CA LYS A 309 -4.29 -8.43 -23.38
C LYS A 309 -5.04 -9.19 -22.30
N ILE A 310 -5.42 -8.49 -21.23
CA ILE A 310 -6.18 -9.05 -20.11
C ILE A 310 -7.60 -8.49 -20.08
N LYS A 311 -8.53 -9.27 -19.54
CA LYS A 311 -9.89 -8.79 -19.26
C LYS A 311 -9.88 -7.98 -17.97
N PHE A 312 -9.74 -6.67 -18.11
CA PHE A 312 -9.73 -5.72 -17.00
C PHE A 312 -11.03 -5.79 -16.19
N LYS A 313 -10.87 -5.82 -14.87
CA LYS A 313 -11.98 -5.73 -13.90
C LYS A 313 -11.69 -4.58 -12.95
N LEU A 314 -12.17 -3.39 -13.31
CA LEU A 314 -11.81 -2.15 -12.64
C LEU A 314 -12.99 -1.51 -11.91
N VAL A 315 -12.67 -0.51 -11.10
CA VAL A 315 -13.62 0.41 -10.47
C VAL A 315 -13.28 1.81 -10.95
N ARG A 316 -14.27 2.56 -11.45
CA ARG A 316 -14.03 3.88 -12.08
C ARG A 316 -13.96 5.05 -11.09
N GLY A 317 -13.80 4.75 -9.80
CA GLY A 317 -13.66 5.74 -8.72
C GLY A 317 -14.34 5.30 -7.42
N PHE A 318 -14.21 6.12 -6.37
CA PHE A 318 -14.69 5.79 -5.02
C PHE A 318 -16.21 5.60 -4.93
N GLU A 319 -16.97 6.12 -5.89
CA GLU A 319 -18.42 6.02 -5.85
C GLU A 319 -18.98 4.70 -6.37
N ASP A 320 -18.12 3.84 -6.92
CA ASP A 320 -18.48 2.53 -7.44
C ASP A 320 -19.19 1.67 -6.38
N LYS A 321 -20.31 1.05 -6.77
CA LYS A 321 -21.13 0.21 -5.88
C LYS A 321 -20.34 -0.99 -5.35
N LYS A 322 -19.38 -1.52 -6.12
CA LYS A 322 -18.57 -2.67 -5.71
C LYS A 322 -17.64 -2.34 -4.54
N LEU A 323 -17.13 -1.12 -4.47
CA LEU A 323 -16.35 -0.64 -3.32
C LEU A 323 -17.28 -0.36 -2.12
N LYS A 324 -18.37 0.37 -2.34
CA LYS A 324 -19.30 0.77 -1.26
C LYS A 324 -19.99 -0.40 -0.56
N LYS A 325 -20.25 -1.49 -1.29
CA LYS A 325 -20.88 -2.70 -0.74
C LYS A 325 -19.91 -3.59 0.04
N LEU A 326 -18.61 -3.34 -0.07
CA LEU A 326 -17.62 -4.11 0.68
C LEU A 326 -17.66 -3.66 2.15
N ASN A 327 -18.33 -4.45 2.98
CA ASN A 327 -18.36 -4.27 4.42
C ASN A 327 -17.72 -5.49 5.07
N LEU A 328 -16.55 -5.30 5.67
CA LEU A 328 -15.76 -6.35 6.31
C LEU A 328 -15.62 -6.02 7.79
N SER A 329 -16.06 -6.96 8.64
CA SER A 329 -15.88 -6.86 10.08
C SER A 329 -14.47 -7.28 10.46
N LEU A 330 -13.80 -6.45 11.27
CA LEU A 330 -12.46 -6.71 11.78
C LEU A 330 -12.54 -7.08 13.26
N ASN A 331 -11.87 -8.17 13.63
CA ASN A 331 -11.68 -8.58 15.01
C ASN A 331 -10.19 -8.57 15.32
N SER A 332 -9.81 -7.95 16.44
CA SER A 332 -8.44 -8.08 16.96
C SER A 332 -8.32 -9.47 17.56
N LYS A 333 -7.50 -10.32 16.95
CA LYS A 333 -7.32 -11.70 17.38
C LYS A 333 -5.85 -12.02 17.45
N GLU A 334 -5.51 -12.88 18.39
CA GLU A 334 -4.23 -13.52 18.46
C GLU A 334 -4.00 -14.38 17.21
N ILE A 335 -2.98 -14.02 16.43
CA ILE A 335 -2.60 -14.77 15.25
C ILE A 335 -1.73 -15.95 15.67
N SER A 336 -2.26 -17.16 15.52
CA SER A 336 -1.53 -18.41 15.62
C SER A 336 -1.55 -19.09 14.25
N GLY A 337 -0.52 -18.88 13.43
CA GLY A 337 -0.44 -19.42 12.08
C GLY A 337 0.62 -18.73 11.22
N LYS A 338 0.64 -19.06 9.92
CA LYS A 338 1.58 -18.45 8.98
C LYS A 338 1.05 -17.09 8.53
N VAL A 339 1.83 -16.05 8.77
CA VAL A 339 1.57 -14.69 8.28
C VAL A 339 2.39 -14.48 7.02
N ILE A 340 1.74 -14.02 5.96
CA ILE A 340 2.43 -13.63 4.73
C ILE A 340 2.74 -12.13 4.82
N ASP A 341 3.98 -11.75 4.50
CA ASP A 341 4.40 -10.36 4.50
C ASP A 341 3.82 -9.60 3.28
N SER A 342 3.40 -8.36 3.51
CA SER A 342 2.94 -7.46 2.45
C SER A 342 4.12 -7.05 1.54
N LEU A 343 3.88 -6.99 0.23
CA LEU A 343 4.85 -6.54 -0.78
C LEU A 343 4.56 -5.14 -1.31
N ILE A 344 3.32 -4.66 -1.18
CA ILE A 344 2.97 -3.32 -1.64
C ILE A 344 3.56 -2.26 -0.72
N SER A 345 4.05 -1.17 -1.31
CA SER A 345 4.57 -0.03 -0.58
C SER A 345 3.47 1.00 -0.27
N LYS A 346 3.76 1.91 0.66
CA LYS A 346 2.88 3.08 0.90
C LYS A 346 2.70 3.93 -0.36
N ASN A 347 3.70 3.99 -1.23
CA ASN A 347 3.63 4.72 -2.49
C ASN A 347 2.66 4.06 -3.49
N ASP A 348 2.60 2.73 -3.55
CA ASP A 348 1.63 2.01 -4.38
C ASP A 348 0.21 2.31 -3.92
N VAL A 349 -0.02 2.30 -2.61
CA VAL A 349 -1.30 2.66 -2.00
C VAL A 349 -1.70 4.09 -2.35
N SER A 350 -0.78 5.05 -2.17
CA SER A 350 -1.04 6.46 -2.50
C SER A 350 -1.41 6.65 -3.96
N LYS A 351 -0.63 6.09 -4.90
CA LYS A 351 -0.92 6.16 -6.34
C LYS A 351 -2.24 5.49 -6.69
N GLY A 352 -2.55 4.36 -6.06
CA GLY A 352 -3.83 3.67 -6.21
C GLY A 352 -5.00 4.57 -5.82
N ILE A 353 -4.94 5.20 -4.65
CA ILE A 353 -5.98 6.16 -4.20
C ILE A 353 -6.10 7.35 -5.15
N GLU A 354 -4.98 7.98 -5.53
CA GLU A 354 -4.98 9.11 -6.49
C GLU A 354 -5.59 8.72 -7.84
N SER A 355 -5.36 7.48 -8.28
CA SER A 355 -5.88 6.98 -9.55
C SER A 355 -7.41 6.88 -9.60
N LEU A 356 -8.07 6.79 -8.45
CA LEU A 356 -9.53 6.71 -8.30
C LEU A 356 -10.20 8.08 -8.16
N GLY A 357 -9.47 9.12 -7.77
CA GLY A 357 -9.97 10.48 -7.64
C GLY A 357 -9.28 11.31 -6.57
N ASN A 358 -9.82 12.50 -6.32
CA ASN A 358 -9.27 13.42 -5.33
C ASN A 358 -9.62 12.97 -3.91
N ALA A 359 -8.63 12.44 -3.19
CA ALA A 359 -8.79 11.97 -1.82
C ALA A 359 -7.54 12.26 -0.98
N LYS A 360 -7.75 12.50 0.32
CA LYS A 360 -6.67 12.67 1.29
C LYS A 360 -6.63 11.46 2.22
N ILE A 361 -5.54 10.69 2.14
CA ILE A 361 -5.28 9.58 3.05
C ILE A 361 -4.89 10.14 4.42
N TRP A 362 -5.50 9.61 5.48
CA TRP A 362 -5.17 10.00 6.86
C TRP A 362 -4.76 8.83 7.75
N ARG A 363 -5.02 7.58 7.34
CA ARG A 363 -4.54 6.37 8.03
C ARG A 363 -4.43 5.19 7.06
N THR A 364 -3.44 4.35 7.29
CA THR A 364 -3.30 3.04 6.65
C THR A 364 -3.05 2.00 7.72
N GLU A 365 -3.70 0.85 7.61
CA GLU A 365 -3.54 -0.26 8.55
C GLU A 365 -3.31 -1.56 7.80
N GLU A 366 -2.39 -2.37 8.29
CA GLU A 366 -2.24 -3.75 7.84
C GLU A 366 -3.31 -4.60 8.51
N VAL A 367 -4.11 -5.30 7.71
CA VAL A 367 -5.18 -6.19 8.16
C VAL A 367 -5.04 -7.53 7.46
N TYR A 368 -5.49 -8.61 8.10
CA TYR A 368 -5.28 -9.96 7.55
C TYR A 368 -6.57 -10.62 7.10
N LEU A 369 -6.54 -11.22 5.91
CA LEU A 369 -7.57 -12.06 5.35
C LEU A 369 -7.24 -13.54 5.65
N PRO A 370 -8.05 -14.24 6.45
CA PRO A 370 -7.75 -15.62 6.82
C PRO A 370 -8.05 -16.61 5.68
N TYR A 371 -7.16 -17.58 5.52
CA TYR A 371 -7.27 -18.73 4.62
C TYR A 371 -6.85 -20.00 5.35
N TRP A 372 -7.26 -21.15 4.82
CA TRP A 372 -6.83 -22.48 5.27
C TRP A 372 -5.96 -23.14 4.23
N LEU A 373 -4.75 -23.55 4.62
CA LEU A 373 -3.92 -24.46 3.82
C LEU A 373 -4.15 -25.88 4.27
N VAL A 374 -4.58 -26.72 3.33
CA VAL A 374 -4.70 -28.17 3.54
C VAL A 374 -3.62 -28.87 2.76
N VAL A 375 -2.84 -29.69 3.46
CA VAL A 375 -1.81 -30.54 2.87
C VAL A 375 -2.32 -31.97 2.84
N TYR A 376 -2.51 -32.50 1.64
CA TYR A 376 -2.84 -33.90 1.41
C TYR A 376 -1.58 -34.67 1.05
N GLN A 377 -1.50 -35.93 1.47
CA GLN A 377 -0.42 -36.84 1.10
C GLN A 377 -1.01 -38.10 0.50
N ASN A 378 -0.44 -38.55 -0.63
CA ASN A 378 -0.83 -39.81 -1.23
C ASN A 378 0.00 -40.98 -0.69
N SER A 379 -0.40 -42.22 -1.02
CA SER A 379 0.33 -43.42 -0.58
C SER A 379 1.76 -43.57 -1.11
N LYS A 380 2.19 -42.71 -2.04
CA LYS A 380 3.57 -42.64 -2.55
C LYS A 380 4.38 -41.51 -1.89
N GLY A 381 3.83 -40.87 -0.85
CA GLY A 381 4.46 -39.75 -0.14
C GLY A 381 4.35 -38.40 -0.83
N LYS A 382 3.78 -38.31 -2.05
CA LYS A 382 3.66 -37.04 -2.80
C LYS A 382 2.59 -36.15 -2.17
N GLU A 383 2.96 -34.90 -1.91
CA GLU A 383 2.08 -33.89 -1.33
C GLU A 383 1.26 -33.15 -2.39
N ARG A 384 0.03 -32.80 -2.02
CA ARG A 384 -0.84 -31.90 -2.76
C ARG A 384 -1.34 -30.84 -1.79
N ARG A 385 -1.12 -29.58 -2.12
CA ARG A 385 -1.51 -28.43 -1.27
C ARG A 385 -2.67 -27.70 -1.89
N GLU A 386 -3.68 -27.38 -1.08
CA GLU A 386 -4.83 -26.58 -1.50
C GLU A 386 -5.08 -25.46 -0.49
N VAL A 387 -5.53 -24.32 -1.01
CA VAL A 387 -5.90 -23.15 -0.20
C VAL A 387 -7.41 -22.94 -0.30
N PHE A 388 -8.05 -22.77 0.85
CA PHE A 388 -9.48 -22.57 0.99
C PHE A 388 -9.76 -21.24 1.68
N ASP A 389 -10.78 -20.52 1.22
CA ASP A 389 -11.21 -19.29 1.86
C ASP A 389 -11.87 -19.59 3.23
N ALA A 390 -11.58 -18.78 4.24
CA ALA A 390 -12.09 -19.01 5.60
C ALA A 390 -13.55 -18.54 5.82
N PHE A 391 -14.27 -18.19 4.75
CA PHE A 391 -15.66 -17.72 4.81
C PHE A 391 -16.64 -18.79 4.33
N ARG A 392 -16.37 -19.37 3.17
CA ARG A 392 -17.22 -20.35 2.46
C ARG A 392 -16.53 -21.68 2.23
N GLY A 393 -15.23 -21.78 2.50
CA GLY A 393 -14.49 -23.04 2.44
C GLY A 393 -14.36 -23.54 1.02
N LYS A 394 -14.35 -22.62 0.06
CA LYS A 394 -14.15 -22.91 -1.36
C LYS A 394 -12.67 -22.75 -1.69
N LYS A 395 -12.23 -23.53 -2.68
CA LYS A 395 -10.87 -23.43 -3.21
C LYS A 395 -10.68 -22.07 -3.88
N ASP A 396 -9.54 -21.45 -3.60
CA ASP A 396 -9.11 -20.22 -4.26
C ASP A 396 -7.80 -20.50 -4.99
N GLU A 397 -7.88 -20.88 -6.27
CA GLU A 397 -6.70 -21.25 -7.06
C GLU A 397 -5.76 -20.07 -7.29
N HIS A 398 -6.32 -18.87 -7.48
CA HIS A 398 -5.52 -17.68 -7.68
C HIS A 398 -4.67 -17.36 -6.45
N ILE A 399 -5.27 -17.46 -5.26
CA ILE A 399 -4.56 -17.25 -4.00
C ILE A 399 -3.66 -18.43 -3.65
N ARG A 400 -4.03 -19.65 -4.02
CA ARG A 400 -3.19 -20.84 -3.81
C ARG A 400 -1.79 -20.62 -4.36
N ASP A 401 -1.66 -20.22 -5.63
CA ASP A 401 -0.35 -20.12 -6.26
C ASP A 401 0.48 -19.00 -5.62
N ILE A 402 -0.15 -17.88 -5.26
CA ILE A 402 0.50 -16.78 -4.52
C ILE A 402 0.97 -17.25 -3.15
N VAL A 403 0.12 -17.94 -2.40
CA VAL A 403 0.43 -18.45 -1.06
C VAL A 403 1.57 -19.46 -1.15
N LEU A 404 1.50 -20.44 -2.06
CA LEU A 404 2.49 -21.50 -2.18
C LEU A 404 3.88 -20.98 -2.56
N LEU A 405 3.99 -19.90 -3.35
CA LEU A 405 5.27 -19.24 -3.64
C LEU A 405 5.88 -18.53 -2.43
N ARG A 406 5.10 -18.27 -1.39
CA ARG A 406 5.51 -17.58 -0.16
C ARG A 406 5.59 -18.51 1.05
N LEU A 407 5.22 -19.78 0.86
CA LEU A 407 5.28 -20.80 1.89
C LEU A 407 6.60 -21.55 1.83
#